data_AF-A0A2E7SUS5-F1
#
_entry.id   AF-A0A2E7SUS5-F1
#
_cell.length_a   1.000
_cell.length_b   1.000
_cell.length_c   1.000
_cell.angle_alpha   90.00
_cell.angle_beta   90.00
_cell.angle_gamma   90.00
#
_symmetry.space_group_name_H-M   'P 1'
#
loop_
_entity.id
_entity.type
_entity.pdbx_description
1 polymer ?
#
loop_
_entity_poly.entity_id
_entity_poly.type
_entity_poly.pdbx_seq_one_letter_code
_entity_poly.pdbx_strand_id
1 'polypeptide(L)'
;MILTLQQTQGFYMEILRKLREGFTLVELIIVMVILGILAAVAVPKMGNVIAKSEMAAENAVIAQLESAAEIYAMDQVILNGTKSYPPDPFDQLEKKPSGYRTGTFTPENGDWWFNSNTISHHRNNTTYTWTYSPSNGTIVSNN
;
A
#
# COMPACT_ATOMS: atom_id res chain seq x y z
N MET A 1 18.09 61.55 25.38
CA MET A 1 18.03 60.13 25.80
C MET A 1 16.60 59.68 26.16
N ILE A 2 15.77 60.50 26.82
CA ILE A 2 14.35 60.15 27.10
C ILE A 2 13.48 60.17 25.84
N LEU A 3 13.69 61.14 24.93
CA LEU A 3 12.96 61.23 23.66
C LEU A 3 13.18 60.03 22.73
N THR A 4 14.38 59.45 22.72
CA THR A 4 14.72 58.28 21.90
C THR A 4 14.00 57.03 22.41
N LEU A 5 13.86 56.86 23.73
CA LEU A 5 13.12 55.75 24.33
C LEU A 5 11.62 55.80 24.03
N GLN A 6 11.02 57.00 24.02
CA GLN A 6 9.59 57.16 23.74
C GLN A 6 9.23 56.80 22.28
N GLN A 7 10.12 57.10 21.33
CA GLN A 7 9.95 56.67 19.93
C GLN A 7 10.15 55.17 19.74
N THR A 8 11.11 54.57 20.45
CA THR A 8 11.32 53.11 20.44
C THR A 8 10.10 52.35 21.01
N GLN A 9 9.50 52.82 22.11
CA GLN A 9 8.30 52.23 22.69
C GLN A 9 7.08 52.34 21.76
N GLY A 10 6.89 53.47 21.07
CA GLY A 10 5.82 53.64 20.10
C GLY A 10 5.91 52.68 18.91
N PHE A 11 7.12 52.42 18.42
CA PHE A 11 7.37 51.46 17.34
C PHE A 11 7.06 50.02 17.75
N TYR A 12 7.43 49.60 18.96
CA TYR A 12 7.06 48.28 19.49
C TYR A 12 5.54 48.11 19.63
N MET A 13 4.83 49.16 20.06
CA MET A 13 3.37 49.12 20.17
C MET A 13 2.66 49.06 18.81
N GLU A 14 3.19 49.72 17.78
CA GLU A 14 2.69 49.64 16.39
C GLU A 14 2.84 48.20 15.84
N ILE A 15 4.00 47.57 16.08
CA ILE A 15 4.25 46.17 15.70
C ILE A 15 3.29 45.22 16.43
N LEU A 16 3.10 45.41 17.74
CA LEU A 16 2.18 44.58 18.54
C LEU A 16 0.71 44.76 18.12
N ARG A 17 0.32 45.93 17.59
CA ARG A 17 -1.04 46.18 17.09
C ARG A 17 -1.31 45.44 15.79
N LYS A 18 -0.36 45.46 14.84
CA LYS A 18 -0.49 44.74 13.56
C LYS A 18 -0.52 43.22 13.74
N LEU A 19 0.18 42.69 14.73
CA LEU A 19 0.13 41.27 15.10
C LEU A 19 -1.21 40.84 15.73
N ARG A 20 -2.04 41.80 16.17
CA ARG A 20 -3.39 41.56 16.72
C ARG A 20 -4.51 41.81 15.71
N GLU A 21 -4.18 42.14 14.46
CA GLU A 21 -5.15 42.12 13.37
C GLU A 21 -5.52 40.66 13.08
N GLY A 22 -6.69 40.25 13.58
CA GLY A 22 -7.19 38.88 13.42
C GLY A 22 -7.67 38.61 12.00
N PHE A 23 -7.62 37.34 11.58
CA PHE A 23 -8.24 36.88 10.33
C PHE A 23 -9.70 37.29 10.24
N THR A 24 -10.15 37.67 9.05
CA THR A 24 -11.55 38.02 8.82
C THR A 24 -12.43 36.76 8.83
N LEU A 25 -13.69 36.88 9.27
CA LEU A 25 -14.66 35.78 9.17
C LEU A 25 -14.87 35.33 7.73
N VAL A 26 -14.77 36.27 6.77
CA VAL A 26 -14.91 35.98 5.34
C VAL A 26 -13.76 35.13 4.82
N GLU A 27 -12.53 35.37 5.25
CA GLU A 27 -11.39 34.52 4.90
C GLU A 27 -11.60 33.07 5.37
N LEU A 28 -12.04 32.88 6.61
CA LEU A 28 -12.30 31.53 7.12
C LEU A 28 -13.44 30.83 6.37
N ILE A 29 -14.48 31.59 5.98
CA ILE A 29 -15.61 31.08 5.19
C ILE A 29 -15.15 30.61 3.80
N ILE A 30 -14.33 31.39 3.10
CA ILE A 30 -13.83 31.00 1.77
C ILE A 30 -12.94 29.75 1.88
N VAL A 31 -12.09 29.67 2.91
CA VAL A 31 -11.25 28.50 3.15
C VAL A 31 -12.10 27.24 3.38
N MET A 32 -13.15 27.29 4.20
CA MET A 32 -14.01 26.11 4.40
C MET A 32 -14.75 25.71 3.12
N VAL A 33 -15.14 26.67 2.28
CA VAL A 33 -15.80 26.38 1.00
C VAL A 33 -14.84 25.66 0.05
N ILE A 34 -13.60 26.14 -0.06
CA ILE A 34 -12.58 25.51 -0.89
C ILE A 34 -12.25 24.11 -0.35
N LEU A 35 -12.03 23.96 0.96
CA LEU A 35 -11.79 22.65 1.60
C LEU A 35 -12.98 21.70 1.42
N GLY A 36 -14.21 22.20 1.46
CA GLY A 36 -15.43 21.42 1.22
C GLY A 36 -15.50 20.87 -0.21
N ILE A 37 -15.19 21.71 -1.21
CA ILE A 37 -15.14 21.27 -2.62
C ILE A 37 -14.03 20.24 -2.83
N LEU A 38 -12.83 20.47 -2.28
CA LEU A 38 -11.72 19.52 -2.37
C LEU A 38 -12.06 18.18 -1.72
N ALA A 39 -12.67 18.19 -0.53
CA ALA A 39 -13.08 16.98 0.17
C ALA A 39 -14.13 16.19 -0.62
N ALA A 40 -15.14 16.87 -1.19
CA ALA A 40 -16.19 16.24 -1.98
C ALA A 40 -15.65 15.45 -3.19
N VAL A 41 -14.59 15.96 -3.84
CA VAL A 41 -13.95 15.27 -4.98
C VAL A 41 -12.94 14.23 -4.54
N ALA A 42 -12.20 14.46 -3.45
CA ALA A 42 -11.13 13.57 -3.00
C ALA A 42 -11.63 12.25 -2.41
N VAL A 43 -12.70 12.29 -1.60
CA VAL A 43 -13.25 11.11 -0.91
C VAL A 43 -13.63 9.97 -1.87
N PRO A 44 -14.45 10.17 -2.91
CA PRO A 44 -14.83 9.07 -3.81
C PRO A 44 -13.64 8.50 -4.60
N LYS A 45 -12.65 9.35 -4.93
CA LYS A 45 -11.45 8.93 -5.67
C LYS A 45 -10.58 7.97 -4.85
N MET A 46 -10.50 8.16 -3.52
CA MET A 46 -9.61 7.39 -2.65
C MET A 46 -9.93 5.89 -2.64
N GLY A 47 -11.21 5.51 -2.61
CA GLY A 47 -11.62 4.10 -2.58
C GLY A 47 -11.15 3.32 -3.81
N ASN A 48 -11.29 3.90 -5.00
CA ASN A 48 -10.81 3.29 -6.25
C ASN A 48 -9.29 3.16 -6.31
N VAL A 49 -8.55 4.10 -5.71
CA VAL A 49 -7.09 4.05 -5.66
C VAL A 49 -6.63 2.92 -4.74
N ILE A 50 -7.27 2.75 -3.58
CA ILE A 50 -6.94 1.67 -2.64
C ILE A 50 -7.16 0.31 -3.29
N ALA A 51 -8.33 0.06 -3.88
CA ALA A 51 -8.62 -1.22 -4.54
C ALA A 51 -7.64 -1.55 -5.68
N LYS A 52 -7.24 -0.55 -6.48
CA LYS A 52 -6.22 -0.73 -7.53
C LYS A 52 -4.82 -0.98 -6.96
N SER A 53 -4.48 -0.32 -5.85
CA SER A 53 -3.19 -0.51 -5.20
C SER A 53 -3.06 -1.92 -4.61
N GLU A 54 -4.14 -2.47 -4.05
CA GLU A 54 -4.20 -3.85 -3.58
C GLU A 54 -4.00 -4.83 -4.75
N MET A 55 -4.75 -4.66 -5.84
CA MET A 55 -4.57 -5.51 -7.04
C MET A 55 -3.15 -5.45 -7.61
N ALA A 56 -2.53 -4.27 -7.61
CA ALA A 56 -1.15 -4.13 -8.06
C ALA A 56 -0.17 -4.85 -7.12
N ALA A 57 -0.40 -4.79 -5.81
CA ALA A 57 0.40 -5.52 -4.82
C ALA A 57 0.23 -7.04 -4.97
N GLU A 58 -1.00 -7.53 -5.18
CA GLU A 58 -1.29 -8.94 -5.46
C GLU A 58 -0.51 -9.43 -6.69
N ASN A 59 -0.64 -8.71 -7.81
CA ASN A 59 0.04 -9.06 -9.05
C ASN A 59 1.57 -9.05 -8.90
N ALA A 60 2.12 -8.15 -8.08
CA ALA A 60 3.55 -8.12 -7.80
C ALA A 60 4.02 -9.37 -7.04
N VAL A 61 3.24 -9.84 -6.05
CA VAL A 61 3.54 -11.09 -5.33
C VAL A 61 3.47 -12.28 -6.27
N ILE A 62 2.42 -12.38 -7.09
CA ILE A 62 2.28 -13.48 -8.06
C ILE A 62 3.45 -13.50 -9.06
N ALA A 63 3.81 -12.35 -9.64
CA ALA A 63 4.94 -12.25 -10.56
C ALA A 63 6.27 -12.65 -9.89
N GLN A 64 6.43 -12.33 -8.59
CA GLN A 64 7.60 -12.75 -7.84
C GLN A 64 7.65 -14.27 -7.64
N LEU A 65 6.49 -14.91 -7.37
CA LEU A 65 6.39 -16.37 -7.26
C LEU A 65 6.72 -17.06 -8.59
N GLU A 66 6.19 -16.55 -9.71
CA GLU A 66 6.52 -17.09 -11.04
C GLU A 66 8.02 -17.00 -11.34
N SER A 67 8.63 -15.84 -11.07
CA SER A 67 10.07 -15.64 -11.26
C SER A 67 10.88 -16.58 -10.37
N ALA A 68 10.49 -16.74 -9.10
CA ALA A 68 11.20 -17.61 -8.17
C ALA A 68 11.08 -19.10 -8.56
N ALA A 69 9.90 -19.52 -9.01
CA ALA A 69 9.67 -20.87 -9.51
C ALA A 69 10.49 -21.16 -10.78
N GLU A 70 10.62 -20.20 -11.70
CA GLU A 70 11.44 -20.36 -12.90
C GLU A 70 12.94 -20.40 -12.59
N ILE A 71 13.42 -19.56 -11.66
CA ILE A 71 14.82 -19.62 -11.17
C ILE A 71 15.12 -21.00 -10.57
N TYR A 72 14.24 -21.50 -9.70
CA TYR A 72 14.39 -22.86 -9.16
C TYR A 72 14.43 -23.91 -10.27
N ALA A 73 13.57 -23.80 -11.27
CA ALA A 73 13.53 -24.75 -12.38
C ALA A 73 14.81 -24.72 -13.22
N MET A 74 15.43 -23.55 -13.41
CA MET A 74 16.74 -23.43 -14.04
C MET A 74 17.84 -24.12 -13.24
N ASP A 75 17.85 -23.95 -11.91
CA ASP A 75 18.79 -24.63 -11.03
C ASP A 75 18.63 -26.16 -11.10
N GLN A 76 17.40 -26.66 -11.17
CA GLN A 76 17.14 -28.10 -11.33
C GLN A 76 17.66 -28.65 -12.66
N VAL A 77 17.62 -27.87 -13.75
CA VAL A 77 18.22 -28.29 -15.03
C VAL A 77 19.73 -28.43 -14.89
N ILE A 78 20.39 -27.51 -14.17
CA ILE A 78 21.84 -27.55 -13.95
C ILE A 78 22.23 -28.75 -13.08
N LEU A 79 21.48 -29.00 -12.00
CA LEU A 79 21.80 -30.04 -11.01
C LEU A 79 21.40 -31.44 -11.47
N ASN A 80 20.21 -31.58 -12.06
CA ASN A 80 19.56 -32.86 -12.29
C ASN A 80 19.29 -33.13 -13.79
N GLY A 81 19.70 -32.22 -14.68
CA GLY A 81 19.52 -32.36 -16.13
C GLY A 81 18.06 -32.30 -16.60
N THR A 82 17.11 -32.03 -15.71
CA THR A 82 15.68 -31.97 -16.03
C THR A 82 15.02 -30.77 -15.36
N LYS A 83 14.05 -30.16 -16.06
CA LYS A 83 13.29 -29.03 -15.52
C LYS A 83 12.27 -29.55 -14.50
N SER A 84 12.32 -29.05 -13.28
CA SER A 84 11.39 -29.39 -12.21
C SER A 84 11.05 -28.14 -11.40
N TYR A 85 9.80 -28.01 -10.98
CA TYR A 85 9.31 -26.84 -10.26
C TYR A 85 9.13 -27.16 -8.76
N PRO A 86 9.18 -26.15 -7.87
CA PRO A 86 9.07 -26.39 -6.44
C PRO A 86 7.66 -26.87 -6.08
N PRO A 87 7.50 -27.76 -5.08
CA PRO A 87 6.17 -28.17 -4.61
C PRO A 87 5.35 -27.01 -4.02
N ASP A 88 6.00 -26.09 -3.31
CA ASP A 88 5.41 -24.84 -2.82
C ASP A 88 6.18 -23.65 -3.44
N PRO A 89 5.52 -22.77 -4.20
CA PRO A 89 6.17 -21.61 -4.82
C PRO A 89 6.64 -20.57 -3.78
N PHE A 90 6.05 -20.52 -2.58
CA PHE A 90 6.45 -19.57 -1.52
C PHE A 90 7.76 -19.95 -0.84
N ASP A 91 8.20 -21.19 -0.95
CA ASP A 91 9.47 -21.62 -0.36
C ASP A 91 10.69 -21.12 -1.13
N GLN A 92 10.50 -20.66 -2.37
CA GLN A 92 11.57 -20.06 -3.18
C GLN A 92 11.70 -18.55 -2.98
N LEU A 93 10.80 -17.92 -2.20
CA LEU A 93 10.91 -16.51 -1.88
C LEU A 93 11.88 -16.29 -0.71
N GLU A 94 12.86 -15.40 -0.91
CA GLU A 94 13.75 -14.93 0.17
C GLU A 94 12.93 -14.31 1.32
N LYS A 95 11.90 -13.55 0.97
CA LYS A 95 10.95 -12.98 1.91
C LYS A 95 9.53 -13.31 1.49
N LYS A 96 8.86 -14.13 2.30
CA LYS A 96 7.43 -14.41 2.14
C LYS A 96 6.62 -13.10 2.31
N PRO A 97 5.49 -12.93 1.60
CA PRO A 97 4.69 -11.73 1.71
C PRO A 97 4.19 -11.50 3.14
N SER A 98 3.92 -10.24 3.48
CA SER A 98 3.31 -9.91 4.77
C SER A 98 1.97 -10.63 4.91
N GLY A 99 1.73 -11.28 6.05
CA GLY A 99 0.51 -12.06 6.27
C GLY A 99 0.59 -13.49 5.74
N TYR A 100 1.74 -13.98 5.27
CA TYR A 100 1.87 -15.40 4.95
C TYR A 100 1.69 -16.27 6.20
N ARG A 101 0.73 -17.20 6.14
CA ARG A 101 0.36 -18.11 7.22
C ARG A 101 0.26 -19.54 6.71
N THR A 102 0.46 -20.49 7.61
CA THR A 102 0.34 -21.93 7.33
C THR A 102 -0.56 -22.60 8.37
N GLY A 103 -1.11 -23.77 8.03
CA GLY A 103 -1.99 -24.54 8.91
C GLY A 103 -3.46 -24.11 8.84
N THR A 104 -4.21 -24.41 9.90
CA THR A 104 -5.65 -24.12 9.99
C THR A 104 -5.88 -22.81 10.74
N PHE A 105 -6.53 -21.86 10.07
CA PHE A 105 -6.87 -20.55 10.63
C PHE A 105 -8.13 -19.99 9.98
N THR A 106 -8.72 -18.98 10.59
CA THR A 106 -9.75 -18.14 9.98
C THR A 106 -9.06 -17.02 9.20
N PRO A 107 -9.29 -16.89 7.87
CA PRO A 107 -8.63 -15.85 7.07
C PRO A 107 -8.93 -14.44 7.58
N GLU A 108 -7.89 -13.61 7.67
CA GLU A 108 -7.96 -12.18 7.99
C GLU A 108 -7.45 -11.34 6.82
N ASN A 109 -7.87 -10.07 6.73
CA ASN A 109 -7.46 -9.19 5.64
C ASN A 109 -5.93 -9.02 5.63
N GLY A 110 -5.32 -9.26 4.48
CA GLY A 110 -3.87 -9.23 4.28
C GLY A 110 -3.24 -10.62 4.34
N ASP A 111 -3.97 -11.66 4.74
CA ASP A 111 -3.42 -13.01 4.81
C ASP A 111 -3.09 -13.58 3.43
N TRP A 112 -1.97 -14.30 3.38
CA TRP A 112 -1.54 -15.12 2.26
C TRP A 112 -1.37 -16.56 2.74
N TRP A 113 -1.75 -17.54 1.92
CA TRP A 113 -1.45 -18.93 2.20
C TRP A 113 -1.40 -19.76 0.93
N PHE A 114 -0.81 -20.93 1.06
CA PHE A 114 -0.75 -21.92 0.01
C PHE A 114 -1.25 -23.26 0.54
N ASN A 115 -2.24 -23.84 -0.14
CA ASN A 115 -2.77 -25.16 0.18
C ASN A 115 -3.14 -25.88 -1.11
N SER A 116 -2.72 -27.14 -1.25
CA SER A 116 -3.11 -28.04 -2.35
C SER A 116 -3.04 -27.36 -3.72
N ASN A 117 -1.86 -26.85 -4.10
CA ASN A 117 -1.63 -26.18 -5.37
C ASN A 117 -2.45 -24.88 -5.58
N THR A 118 -3.05 -24.33 -4.52
CA THR A 118 -3.81 -23.09 -4.58
C THR A 118 -3.14 -22.02 -3.73
N ILE A 119 -2.71 -20.95 -4.39
CA ILE A 119 -2.28 -19.71 -3.75
C ILE A 119 -3.53 -18.92 -3.42
N SER A 120 -3.64 -18.42 -2.19
CA SER A 120 -4.80 -17.66 -1.73
C SER A 120 -4.37 -16.37 -1.06
N HIS A 121 -5.12 -15.31 -1.32
CA HIS A 121 -4.99 -14.03 -0.65
C HIS A 121 -6.36 -13.55 -0.15
N HIS A 122 -6.46 -13.15 1.12
CA HIS A 122 -7.70 -12.62 1.68
C HIS A 122 -7.63 -11.10 1.80
N ARG A 123 -8.54 -10.40 1.13
CA ARG A 123 -8.65 -8.94 1.23
C ARG A 123 -10.10 -8.51 1.10
N ASN A 124 -10.46 -7.38 1.71
CA ASN A 124 -11.81 -6.86 1.71
C ASN A 124 -12.87 -7.95 2.03
N ASN A 125 -12.57 -8.81 3.01
CA ASN A 125 -13.42 -9.94 3.43
C ASN A 125 -13.74 -10.95 2.31
N THR A 126 -12.89 -11.03 1.28
CA THR A 126 -13.04 -11.90 0.10
C THR A 126 -11.70 -12.60 -0.16
N THR A 127 -11.76 -13.89 -0.50
CA THR A 127 -10.55 -14.66 -0.84
C THR A 127 -10.39 -14.74 -2.35
N TYR A 128 -9.25 -14.26 -2.83
CA TYR A 128 -8.78 -14.37 -4.20
C TYR A 128 -7.81 -15.54 -4.31
N THR A 129 -7.92 -16.32 -5.39
CA THR A 129 -7.11 -17.54 -5.52
C THR A 129 -6.50 -17.70 -6.90
N TRP A 130 -5.34 -18.35 -6.93
CA TRP A 130 -4.63 -18.75 -8.13
C TRP A 130 -4.22 -20.22 -8.04
N THR A 131 -4.41 -20.96 -9.13
CA THR A 131 -3.94 -22.33 -9.25
C THR A 131 -2.49 -22.34 -9.70
N TYR A 132 -1.62 -22.91 -8.87
CA TYR A 132 -0.22 -23.19 -9.18
C TYR A 132 -0.09 -24.63 -9.69
N SER A 133 0.59 -24.82 -10.82
CA SER A 133 0.84 -26.14 -11.37
C SER A 133 2.31 -26.54 -11.19
N PRO A 134 2.64 -27.47 -10.28
CA PRO A 134 4.03 -27.89 -10.05
C PRO A 134 4.63 -28.70 -11.20
N SER A 135 3.85 -29.06 -12.22
CA SER A 135 4.37 -29.76 -13.40
C SER A 135 5.05 -28.83 -14.40
N ASN A 136 4.63 -27.56 -14.45
CA ASN A 136 5.06 -26.59 -15.46
C ASN A 136 5.26 -25.17 -14.90
N GLY A 137 5.13 -24.98 -13.59
CA GLY A 137 5.37 -23.71 -12.90
C GLY A 137 4.35 -22.61 -13.14
N THR A 138 3.26 -22.90 -13.89
CA THR A 138 2.29 -21.87 -14.26
C THR A 138 1.40 -21.49 -13.08
N ILE A 139 1.13 -20.20 -12.93
CA ILE A 139 0.14 -19.67 -11.98
C ILE A 139 -1.03 -19.10 -12.79
N VAL A 140 -2.25 -19.58 -12.52
CA VAL A 140 -3.47 -19.16 -13.24
C VAL A 140 -4.47 -18.60 -12.25
N SER A 141 -4.96 -17.39 -12.51
CA SER A 141 -6.04 -16.77 -11.72
C SER A 141 -7.33 -17.56 -11.83
N ASN A 142 -7.98 -17.83 -10.69
CA ASN A 142 -9.27 -18.54 -10.63
C ASN A 142 -10.49 -17.60 -10.49
N ASN A 143 -10.26 -16.28 -10.60
CA ASN A 143 -11.32 -15.26 -10.59
C ASN A 143 -12.22 -15.30 -11.83
#